data_AF-A0A1E8CTD5-F1
#
_entry.id   AF-A0A1E8CTD5-F1
#
_cell.length_a   1.000
_cell.length_b   1.000
_cell.length_c   1.000
_cell.angle_alpha   90.00
_cell.angle_beta   90.00
_cell.angle_gamma   90.00
#
_symmetry.space_group_name_H-M   'P 1'
#
loop_
_entity.id
_entity.type
_entity.pdbx_description
1 polymer ?
#
loop_
_entity_poly.entity_id
_entity_poly.type
_entity_poly.pdbx_seq_one_letter_code
_entity_poly.pdbx_strand_id
1 'polypeptide(L)'
;MVSLLIETTQGTGIFGLYPCPYRLADVDDLLTNTLGAVIGWCIGAGARRAWPFVPPPARVDLKPPTGRRRLAAAFVDVSLVVLMGAGSSVVLTLFAAVRGEKGTSLQILADVLQVGVTVVGGGAVRAALAADHHLGPVALALVTLVELVTIWVRCDDRSLSSVLTRTVTRTHDDIGRRDQKAAEQRAAEQRPLRKRHDGATGRDVALKHGPARPAARPE
;
A
#
# COMPACT_ATOMS: atom_id res chain seq x y z
N MET A 1 -19.04 -5.62 16.67
CA MET A 1 -20.33 -4.91 16.78
C MET A 1 -20.37 -3.64 15.94
N VAL A 2 -19.34 -2.79 15.96
CA VAL A 2 -19.26 -1.61 15.09
C VAL A 2 -19.31 -1.95 13.58
N SER A 3 -18.60 -3.01 13.15
CA SER A 3 -18.64 -3.47 11.74
C SER A 3 -20.04 -3.89 11.28
N LEU A 4 -20.81 -4.61 12.10
CA LEU A 4 -22.21 -4.96 11.81
C LEU A 4 -23.09 -3.71 11.63
N LEU A 5 -22.93 -2.72 12.52
CA LEU A 5 -23.71 -1.48 12.49
C LEU A 5 -23.42 -0.65 11.23
N ILE A 6 -22.14 -0.58 10.83
CA ILE A 6 -21.73 0.15 9.63
C ILE A 6 -22.27 -0.55 8.38
N GLU A 7 -22.17 -1.88 8.31
CA GLU A 7 -22.60 -2.64 7.14
C GLU A 7 -24.14 -2.63 6.99
N THR A 8 -24.86 -2.77 8.10
CA THR A 8 -26.33 -2.65 8.10
C THR A 8 -26.78 -1.24 7.70
N THR A 9 -26.09 -0.20 8.15
CA THR A 9 -26.38 1.17 7.72
C THR A 9 -26.17 1.34 6.21
N GLN A 10 -25.10 0.79 5.64
CA GLN A 10 -24.79 0.92 4.21
C GLN A 10 -25.69 0.04 3.33
N GLY A 11 -25.98 -1.19 3.76
CA GLY A 11 -26.83 -2.15 3.04
C GLY A 11 -28.33 -1.83 3.13
N THR A 12 -28.78 -1.05 4.11
CA THR A 12 -30.18 -0.60 4.22
C THR A 12 -30.41 0.83 3.72
N GLY A 13 -29.39 1.51 3.19
CA GLY A 13 -29.51 2.90 2.75
C GLY A 13 -29.83 3.86 3.89
N ILE A 14 -29.05 3.78 4.98
CA ILE A 14 -29.26 4.52 6.24
C ILE A 14 -30.64 4.18 6.83
N PHE A 15 -30.88 2.90 7.11
CA PHE A 15 -32.13 2.41 7.70
C PHE A 15 -33.39 2.84 6.91
N GLY A 16 -33.29 2.88 5.58
CA GLY A 16 -34.40 3.24 4.68
C GLY A 16 -34.53 4.73 4.39
N LEU A 17 -33.57 5.58 4.78
CA LEU A 17 -33.54 6.99 4.37
C LEU A 17 -33.39 7.14 2.85
N TYR A 18 -32.71 6.19 2.22
CA TYR A 18 -32.58 6.09 0.77
C TYR A 18 -33.24 4.81 0.23
N PRO A 19 -33.86 4.86 -0.96
CA PRO A 19 -34.58 3.72 -1.55
C PRO A 19 -33.64 2.61 -2.05
N CYS A 20 -32.34 2.86 -2.14
CA CYS A 20 -31.36 1.93 -2.69
C CYS A 20 -30.17 1.76 -1.72
N PRO A 21 -29.61 0.54 -1.60
CA PRO A 21 -28.37 0.31 -0.88
C PRO A 21 -27.22 1.06 -1.52
N TYR A 22 -26.32 1.61 -0.71
CA TYR A 22 -25.12 2.29 -1.19
C TYR A 22 -24.09 1.29 -1.76
N ARG A 23 -24.01 0.09 -1.17
CA ARG A 23 -23.17 -1.04 -1.60
C ARG A 23 -23.78 -2.39 -1.16
N LEU A 24 -23.40 -3.48 -1.84
CA LEU A 24 -23.65 -4.85 -1.38
C LEU A 24 -22.94 -5.10 -0.05
N ALA A 25 -23.63 -5.79 0.86
CA ALA A 25 -23.14 -6.03 2.21
C ALA A 25 -21.86 -6.90 2.20
N ASP A 26 -20.76 -6.42 2.78
CA ASP A 26 -19.49 -7.15 2.89
C ASP A 26 -19.48 -8.09 4.12
N VAL A 27 -20.20 -9.21 3.99
CA VAL A 27 -20.34 -10.21 5.06
C VAL A 27 -19.02 -10.88 5.45
N ASP A 28 -18.03 -10.87 4.55
CA ASP A 28 -16.71 -11.46 4.76
C ASP A 28 -15.90 -10.63 5.77
N ASP A 29 -16.04 -9.31 5.75
CA ASP A 29 -15.44 -8.41 6.74
C ASP A 29 -16.09 -8.59 8.12
N LEU A 30 -17.41 -8.81 8.16
CA LEU A 30 -18.13 -9.09 9.41
C LEU A 30 -17.71 -10.44 10.01
N LEU A 31 -17.60 -11.47 9.17
CA LEU A 31 -17.12 -12.80 9.56
C LEU A 31 -15.68 -12.73 10.07
N THR A 32 -14.79 -12.04 9.35
CA THR A 32 -13.37 -11.92 9.72
C THR A 32 -13.19 -11.22 11.06
N ASN A 33 -13.90 -10.12 11.30
CA ASN A 33 -13.86 -9.41 12.59
C ASN A 33 -14.42 -10.24 13.74
N THR A 34 -15.50 -11.00 13.49
CA THR A 34 -16.13 -11.85 14.50
C THR A 34 -15.25 -13.04 14.85
N LEU A 35 -14.69 -13.72 13.83
CA LEU A 35 -13.77 -14.84 14.03
C LEU A 35 -12.48 -14.39 14.72
N GLY A 36 -11.90 -13.26 14.31
CA GLY A 36 -10.73 -12.68 14.95
C GLY A 36 -10.96 -12.37 16.44
N ALA A 37 -12.12 -11.81 16.79
CA ALA A 37 -12.49 -11.54 18.17
C ALA A 37 -12.66 -12.83 19.00
N VAL A 38 -13.31 -13.86 18.43
CA VAL A 38 -13.48 -15.17 19.08
C VAL A 38 -12.13 -15.85 19.31
N ILE A 39 -11.26 -15.88 18.30
CA ILE A 39 -9.91 -16.45 18.40
C ILE A 39 -9.11 -15.70 19.48
N GLY A 40 -9.11 -14.37 19.46
CA GLY A 40 -8.44 -13.55 20.46
C GLY A 40 -8.94 -13.81 21.89
N TRP A 41 -10.26 -13.97 22.06
CA TRP A 41 -10.85 -14.31 23.35
C TRP A 41 -10.44 -15.71 23.82
N CYS A 42 -10.46 -16.71 22.94
CA CYS A 42 -10.00 -18.07 23.26
C CYS A 42 -8.53 -18.11 23.67
N ILE A 43 -7.66 -17.40 22.95
CA ILE A 43 -6.24 -17.28 23.30
C ILE A 43 -6.09 -16.62 24.67
N GLY A 44 -6.79 -15.50 24.92
CA GLY A 44 -6.75 -14.81 26.21
C GLY A 44 -7.28 -15.66 27.37
N ALA A 45 -8.36 -16.41 27.15
CA ALA A 45 -8.90 -17.33 28.13
C ALA A 45 -7.93 -18.49 28.43
N GLY A 46 -7.31 -19.07 27.40
CA GLY A 46 -6.28 -20.08 27.52
C GLY A 46 -5.05 -19.57 28.27
N ALA A 47 -4.59 -18.35 27.94
CA ALA A 47 -3.47 -17.72 28.62
C ALA A 47 -3.75 -17.48 30.12
N ARG A 48 -4.96 -17.02 30.48
CA ARG A 48 -5.37 -16.89 31.89
C ARG A 48 -5.43 -18.24 32.61
N ARG A 49 -5.83 -19.31 31.92
CA ARG A 49 -5.88 -20.67 32.47
C ARG A 49 -4.47 -21.22 32.70
N ALA A 50 -3.57 -21.03 31.73
CA ALA A 50 -2.19 -21.52 31.76
C ALA A 50 -1.31 -20.70 32.72
N TRP A 51 -1.59 -19.41 32.88
CA TRP A 51 -0.86 -18.50 33.75
C TRP A 51 -1.82 -17.85 34.76
N PRO A 52 -2.16 -18.55 35.86
CA PRO A 52 -3.01 -17.99 36.90
C PRO A 52 -2.27 -16.86 37.63
N PHE A 53 -2.40 -15.64 37.10
CA PHE A 53 -1.91 -14.44 37.73
C PHE A 53 -2.89 -14.00 38.81
N VAL A 54 -2.47 -14.05 40.07
CA VAL A 54 -3.18 -13.40 41.17
C VAL A 54 -2.69 -11.95 41.21
N PRO A 55 -3.52 -10.95 40.85
CA PRO A 55 -3.08 -9.58 40.92
C PRO A 55 -2.71 -9.23 42.36
N PRO A 56 -1.52 -8.65 42.61
CA PRO A 56 -1.17 -8.17 43.93
C PRO A 56 -2.19 -7.09 44.36
N PRO A 57 -2.43 -6.92 45.67
CA PRO A 57 -3.33 -5.88 46.16
C PRO A 57 -2.91 -4.53 45.56
N ALA A 58 -3.90 -3.76 45.09
CA ALA A 58 -3.67 -2.50 44.40
C ALA A 58 -2.94 -1.53 45.35
N ARG A 59 -1.61 -1.48 45.22
CA ARG A 59 -0.78 -0.45 45.85
C ARG A 59 -0.64 0.67 44.83
N VAL A 60 -1.05 1.87 45.23
CA VAL A 60 -0.78 3.08 44.45
C VAL A 60 0.73 3.35 44.55
N ASP A 61 1.49 2.80 43.61
CA ASP A 61 2.93 3.06 43.50
C ASP A 61 3.13 4.38 42.78
N LEU A 62 3.30 5.46 43.55
CA LEU A 62 3.57 6.82 43.05
C LEU A 62 5.02 7.01 42.60
N LYS A 63 5.90 6.02 42.81
CA LYS A 63 7.30 6.13 42.42
C LYS A 63 7.43 5.99 40.90
N PRO A 64 8.29 6.80 40.26
CA PRO A 64 8.62 6.60 38.85
C PRO A 64 9.05 5.14 38.61
N PRO A 65 8.56 4.48 37.55
CA PRO A 65 8.93 3.09 37.27
C PRO A 65 10.44 2.99 37.07
N THR A 66 11.07 2.02 37.76
CA THR A 66 12.51 1.76 37.69
C THR A 66 12.91 1.39 36.26
N GLY A 67 14.15 1.69 35.86
CA GLY A 67 14.63 1.41 34.50
C GLY A 67 14.54 -0.07 34.11
N ARG A 68 14.79 -1.00 35.06
CA ARG A 68 14.56 -2.45 34.86
C ARG A 68 13.11 -2.80 34.49
N ARG A 69 12.12 -2.12 35.09
CA ARG A 69 10.70 -2.34 34.78
C ARG A 69 10.35 -1.80 33.40
N ARG A 70 10.93 -0.65 33.01
CA ARG A 70 10.75 -0.07 31.67
C ARG A 70 11.37 -0.94 30.59
N LEU A 71 12.56 -1.50 30.85
CA LEU A 71 13.21 -2.44 29.95
C LEU A 71 12.43 -3.75 29.80
N ALA A 72 11.92 -4.30 30.90
CA ALA A 72 11.09 -5.51 30.83
C ALA A 72 9.81 -5.26 30.03
N ALA A 73 9.16 -4.11 30.21
CA ALA A 73 8.00 -3.72 29.41
C ALA A 73 8.36 -3.57 27.92
N ALA A 74 9.43 -2.83 27.61
CA ALA A 74 9.89 -2.65 26.24
C ALA A 74 10.27 -3.98 25.57
N PHE A 75 10.88 -4.92 26.30
CA PHE A 75 11.21 -6.25 25.80
C PHE A 75 9.95 -7.05 25.44
N VAL A 76 8.93 -7.02 26.31
CA VAL A 76 7.65 -7.70 26.05
C VAL A 76 6.95 -7.09 24.85
N ASP A 77 6.87 -5.75 24.78
CA ASP A 77 6.23 -5.03 23.68
C ASP A 77 6.93 -5.35 22.35
N VAL A 78 8.26 -5.30 22.31
CA VAL A 78 9.05 -5.59 21.11
C VAL A 78 8.91 -7.05 20.69
N SER A 79 8.96 -7.97 21.65
CA SER A 79 8.76 -9.40 21.37
C SER A 79 7.39 -9.65 20.76
N LEU A 80 6.34 -9.00 21.27
CA LEU A 80 4.99 -9.10 20.73
C LEU A 80 4.90 -8.58 19.29
N VAL A 81 5.46 -7.39 19.03
CA VAL A 81 5.45 -6.77 17.69
C VAL A 81 6.24 -7.63 16.69
N VAL A 82 7.42 -8.14 17.08
CA VAL A 82 8.24 -9.03 16.23
C VAL A 82 7.49 -10.32 15.92
N LEU A 83 6.87 -10.96 16.92
CA LEU A 83 6.11 -12.20 16.73
C LEU A 83 4.87 -11.98 15.84
N MET A 84 4.14 -10.88 16.01
CA MET A 84 3.00 -10.53 15.15
C MET A 84 3.44 -10.25 13.71
N GLY A 85 4.55 -9.53 13.53
CA GLY A 85 5.13 -9.32 12.21
C GLY A 85 5.56 -10.63 11.56
N ALA A 86 6.21 -11.52 12.32
CA ALA A 86 6.70 -12.80 11.81
C ALA A 86 5.53 -13.70 11.43
N GLY A 87 4.49 -13.77 12.27
CA GLY A 87 3.25 -14.47 11.98
C GLY A 87 2.57 -13.95 10.72
N SER A 88 2.45 -12.63 10.57
CA SER A 88 1.89 -12.00 9.36
C SER A 88 2.69 -12.36 8.11
N SER A 89 4.03 -12.37 8.18
CA SER A 89 4.91 -12.75 7.07
C SER A 89 4.74 -14.22 6.66
N VAL A 90 4.62 -15.14 7.63
CA VAL A 90 4.33 -16.55 7.37
C VAL A 90 2.98 -16.72 6.70
N VAL A 91 1.94 -16.04 7.19
CA VAL A 91 0.58 -16.09 6.60
C VAL A 91 0.60 -15.62 5.14
N LEU A 92 1.24 -14.49 4.85
CA LEU A 92 1.35 -13.96 3.49
C LEU A 92 2.10 -14.91 2.56
N THR A 93 3.17 -15.55 3.06
CA THR A 93 3.96 -16.52 2.29
C THR A 93 3.16 -17.78 1.97
N LEU A 94 2.42 -18.32 2.95
CA LEU A 94 1.56 -19.48 2.75
C LEU A 94 0.41 -19.15 1.79
N PHE A 95 -0.19 -17.97 1.93
CA PHE A 95 -1.24 -17.52 1.03
C PHE A 95 -0.75 -17.40 -0.43
N ALA A 96 0.42 -16.81 -0.65
CA ALA A 96 1.05 -16.73 -1.96
C ALA A 96 1.34 -18.12 -2.54
N ALA A 97 1.84 -19.05 -1.70
CA ALA A 97 2.12 -20.42 -2.11
C ALA A 97 0.84 -21.18 -2.54
N VAL A 98 -0.27 -21.00 -1.81
CA VAL A 98 -1.57 -21.63 -2.15
C VAL A 98 -2.12 -21.11 -3.47
N ARG A 99 -1.95 -19.81 -3.79
CA ARG A 99 -2.41 -19.23 -5.05
C ARG A 99 -1.49 -19.55 -6.24
N GLY A 100 -0.35 -20.21 -6.03
CA GLY A 100 0.64 -20.46 -7.08
C GLY A 100 1.27 -19.17 -7.62
N GLU A 101 1.09 -18.04 -6.93
CA GLU A 101 1.68 -16.77 -7.31
C GLU A 101 3.17 -16.81 -6.93
N LYS A 102 4.05 -16.92 -7.92
CA LYS A 102 5.52 -16.83 -7.73
C LYS A 102 6.00 -15.39 -7.46
N GLY A 103 5.17 -14.59 -6.80
CA GLY A 103 5.16 -13.14 -6.94
C GLY A 103 6.00 -12.39 -5.92
N THR A 104 7.15 -11.90 -6.38
CA THR A 104 8.02 -10.90 -5.77
C THR A 104 7.28 -9.74 -5.07
N SER A 105 6.07 -9.38 -5.49
CA SER A 105 5.26 -8.29 -4.90
C SER A 105 4.72 -8.57 -3.49
N LEU A 106 4.24 -9.78 -3.20
CA LEU A 106 3.72 -10.12 -1.86
C LEU A 106 4.86 -10.26 -0.84
N GLN A 107 6.01 -10.77 -1.28
CA GLN A 107 7.23 -10.81 -0.48
C GLN A 107 7.76 -9.42 -0.17
N ILE A 108 7.78 -8.51 -1.17
CA ILE A 108 8.15 -7.11 -0.94
C ILE A 108 7.23 -6.46 0.10
N LEU A 109 5.92 -6.70 0.03
CA LEU A 109 4.99 -6.17 1.02
C LEU A 109 5.29 -6.73 2.43
N ALA A 110 5.56 -8.03 2.54
CA ALA A 110 5.92 -8.67 3.80
C ALA A 110 7.25 -8.13 4.37
N ASP A 111 8.24 -7.88 3.51
CA ASP A 111 9.54 -7.34 3.92
C ASP A 111 9.44 -5.86 4.32
N VAL A 112 8.67 -5.04 3.60
CA VAL A 112 8.40 -3.64 3.96
C VAL A 112 7.68 -3.57 5.32
N LEU A 113 6.70 -4.44 5.54
CA LEU A 113 5.97 -4.51 6.81
C LEU A 113 6.90 -4.93 7.96
N GLN A 114 7.83 -5.85 7.70
CA GLN A 114 8.84 -6.26 8.68
C GLN A 114 9.89 -5.19 9.00
N VAL A 115 10.34 -4.44 7.99
CA VAL A 115 11.20 -3.28 8.22
C VAL A 115 10.48 -2.24 9.10
N GLY A 116 9.19 -1.97 8.84
CA GLY A 116 8.37 -1.10 9.68
C GLY A 116 8.28 -1.57 11.13
N VAL A 117 8.01 -2.86 11.34
CA VAL A 117 8.00 -3.50 12.67
C VAL A 117 9.34 -3.34 13.38
N THR A 118 10.45 -3.56 12.69
CA THR A 118 11.80 -3.46 13.26
C THR A 118 12.13 -2.04 13.70
N VAL A 119 11.79 -1.04 12.87
CA VAL A 119 12.03 0.39 13.14
C VAL A 119 11.19 0.89 14.33
N VAL A 120 9.89 0.54 14.36
CA VAL A 120 8.99 0.95 15.45
C VAL A 120 9.40 0.27 16.77
N GLY A 121 9.68 -1.04 16.70
CA GLY A 121 10.09 -1.83 17.86
C GLY A 121 11.38 -1.30 18.50
N GLY A 122 12.46 -1.16 17.73
CA GLY A 122 13.71 -0.68 18.32
C GLY A 122 13.70 0.82 18.61
N GLY A 123 12.81 1.62 18.02
CA GLY A 123 12.49 2.97 18.49
C GLY A 123 11.95 2.99 19.93
N ALA A 124 11.04 2.07 20.26
CA ALA A 124 10.52 1.90 21.62
C ALA A 124 11.61 1.44 22.60
N VAL A 125 12.49 0.52 22.18
CA VAL A 125 13.65 0.07 22.99
C VAL A 125 14.59 1.24 23.29
N ARG A 126 14.91 2.07 22.28
CA ARG A 126 15.77 3.24 22.45
C ARG A 126 15.16 4.26 23.40
N ALA A 127 13.85 4.51 23.30
CA ALA A 127 13.15 5.39 24.24
C ALA A 127 13.17 4.85 25.68
N ALA A 128 13.05 3.53 25.85
CA ALA A 128 13.13 2.89 27.16
C ALA A 128 14.56 2.92 27.75
N LEU A 129 15.59 2.73 26.90
CA LEU A 129 17.00 2.81 27.28
C LEU A 129 17.44 4.24 27.61
N ALA A 130 17.01 5.23 26.83
CA ALA A 130 17.34 6.65 27.04
C ALA A 130 16.78 7.19 28.37
N ALA A 131 15.76 6.56 28.93
CA ALA A 131 15.18 6.92 30.22
C ALA A 131 15.96 6.37 31.44
N ASP A 132 16.97 5.51 31.23
CA ASP A 132 17.80 4.93 32.30
C ASP A 132 19.27 5.31 32.11
N HIS A 133 19.77 6.26 32.91
CA HIS A 133 21.13 6.82 32.80
C HIS A 133 22.27 5.79 32.97
N HIS A 134 21.97 4.57 33.43
CA HIS A 134 22.94 3.51 33.68
C HIS A 134 23.18 2.58 32.49
N LEU A 135 22.23 2.48 31.53
CA LEU A 135 22.44 1.78 30.27
C LEU A 135 23.01 2.77 29.26
N GLY A 136 24.33 2.93 29.31
CA GLY A 136 25.07 3.93 28.55
C GLY A 136 25.00 3.79 27.02
N PRO A 137 25.77 4.61 26.29
CA PRO A 137 25.76 4.70 24.82
C PRO A 137 26.00 3.37 24.09
N VAL A 138 26.62 2.39 24.76
CA VAL A 138 26.86 1.04 24.25
C VAL A 138 25.55 0.28 23.99
N ALA A 139 24.55 0.38 24.87
CA ALA A 139 23.26 -0.31 24.70
C ALA A 139 22.46 0.29 23.53
N LEU A 140 22.46 1.62 23.41
CA LEU A 140 21.88 2.34 22.27
C LEU A 140 22.59 1.98 20.96
N ALA A 141 23.92 1.92 20.96
CA ALA A 141 24.70 1.52 19.80
C ALA A 141 24.41 0.08 19.36
N LEU A 142 24.30 -0.86 20.30
CA LEU A 142 23.98 -2.26 20.00
C LEU A 142 22.56 -2.42 19.43
N VAL A 143 21.56 -1.75 19.99
CA VAL A 143 20.18 -1.78 19.46
C VAL A 143 20.14 -1.22 18.04
N THR A 144 20.80 -0.08 17.82
CA THR A 144 20.88 0.55 16.51
C THR A 144 21.62 -0.33 15.50
N LEU A 145 22.69 -1.01 15.91
CA LEU A 145 23.44 -1.94 15.07
C LEU A 145 22.57 -3.14 14.67
N VAL A 146 21.84 -3.74 15.62
CA VAL A 146 20.94 -4.86 15.34
C VAL A 146 19.81 -4.45 14.40
N GLU A 147 19.20 -3.27 14.60
CA GLU A 147 18.22 -2.71 13.66
C GLU A 147 18.81 -2.55 12.26
N LEU A 148 19.98 -1.92 12.14
CA LEU A 148 20.63 -1.67 10.86
C LEU A 148 21.00 -2.97 10.13
N VAL A 149 21.49 -3.98 10.86
CA VAL A 149 21.79 -5.30 10.29
C VAL A 149 20.51 -6.00 9.83
N THR A 150 19.44 -5.93 10.62
CA THR A 150 18.16 -6.55 10.27
C THR A 150 17.56 -5.88 9.03
N ILE A 151 17.57 -4.55 8.97
CA ILE A 151 17.14 -3.78 7.81
C ILE A 151 18.03 -4.09 6.61
N TRP A 152 19.35 -4.15 6.79
CA TRP A 152 20.29 -4.47 5.72
C TRP A 152 20.01 -5.87 5.18
N VAL A 153 19.90 -6.91 6.02
CA VAL A 153 19.57 -8.28 5.57
C VAL A 153 18.21 -8.34 4.85
N ARG A 154 17.23 -7.53 5.25
CA ARG A 154 15.91 -7.47 4.60
C ARG A 154 15.89 -6.65 3.32
N CYS A 155 16.77 -5.66 3.21
CA CYS A 155 16.95 -4.81 2.03
C CYS A 155 18.05 -5.33 1.10
N ASP A 156 18.83 -6.33 1.52
CA ASP A 156 19.85 -7.04 0.72
C ASP A 156 19.16 -8.02 -0.23
N ASP A 157 18.21 -7.50 -0.98
CA ASP A 157 17.70 -8.17 -2.15
C ASP A 157 17.69 -7.16 -3.30
N ARG A 158 18.36 -7.52 -4.40
CA ARG A 158 18.29 -6.81 -5.69
C ARG A 158 16.85 -6.68 -6.19
N SER A 159 15.89 -7.32 -5.52
CA SER A 159 14.44 -7.20 -5.65
C SER A 159 13.91 -5.75 -5.53
N LEU A 160 14.20 -4.98 -4.47
CA LEU A 160 13.58 -3.66 -4.29
C LEU A 160 14.01 -2.63 -5.35
N SER A 161 15.31 -2.58 -5.66
CA SER A 161 15.85 -1.68 -6.68
C SER A 161 15.37 -2.06 -8.08
N SER A 162 15.30 -3.37 -8.38
CA SER A 162 14.80 -3.84 -9.67
C SER A 162 13.28 -3.65 -9.83
N VAL A 163 12.50 -3.76 -8.75
CA VAL A 163 11.05 -3.52 -8.78
C VAL A 163 10.71 -2.05 -8.90
N LEU A 164 11.40 -1.16 -8.18
CA LEU A 164 11.27 0.29 -8.39
C LEU A 164 11.63 0.67 -9.83
N THR A 165 12.75 0.15 -10.34
CA THR A 165 13.18 0.41 -11.72
C THR A 165 12.15 -0.08 -12.73
N ARG A 166 11.60 -1.29 -12.54
CA ARG A 166 10.56 -1.88 -13.42
C ARG A 166 9.22 -1.13 -13.37
N THR A 167 8.81 -0.66 -12.19
CA THR A 167 7.57 0.11 -12.03
C THR A 167 7.71 1.48 -12.70
N VAL A 168 8.82 2.18 -12.48
CA VAL A 168 9.11 3.49 -13.07
C VAL A 168 9.22 3.41 -14.60
N THR A 169 9.90 2.37 -15.11
CA THR A 169 9.99 2.16 -16.57
C THR A 169 8.65 1.81 -17.20
N ARG A 170 7.82 1.00 -16.55
CA ARG A 170 6.46 0.68 -17.05
C ARG A 170 5.55 1.91 -17.12
N THR A 171 5.54 2.75 -16.08
CA THR A 171 4.72 3.98 -16.11
C THR A 171 5.21 4.94 -17.18
N HIS A 172 6.52 5.05 -17.39
CA HIS A 172 7.05 5.90 -18.45
C HIS A 172 6.64 5.40 -19.86
N ASP A 173 6.70 4.10 -20.11
CA ASP A 173 6.29 3.49 -21.39
C ASP A 173 4.79 3.66 -21.65
N ASP A 174 3.93 3.48 -20.63
CA ASP A 174 2.48 3.60 -20.78
C ASP A 174 2.05 5.04 -21.07
N ILE A 175 2.72 6.03 -20.46
CA ILE A 175 2.51 7.45 -20.77
C ILE A 175 2.89 7.73 -22.23
N GLY A 176 4.07 7.28 -22.66
CA GLY A 176 4.53 7.46 -24.05
C GLY A 176 3.58 6.84 -25.08
N ARG A 177 3.05 5.63 -24.82
CA ARG A 177 2.07 4.98 -25.70
C ARG A 177 0.73 5.73 -25.76
N ARG A 178 0.29 6.34 -24.65
CA ARG A 178 -0.94 7.14 -24.63
C ARG A 178 -0.79 8.42 -25.43
N ASP A 179 0.35 9.10 -25.29
CA ASP A 179 0.66 10.31 -26.05
C ASP A 179 0.74 10.03 -27.55
N GLN A 180 1.36 8.90 -27.94
CA GLN A 180 1.43 8.49 -29.33
C GLN A 180 0.06 8.16 -29.93
N LYS A 181 -0.79 7.43 -29.21
CA LYS A 181 -2.18 7.15 -29.64
C LYS A 181 -3.01 8.44 -29.75
N ALA A 182 -2.84 9.37 -28.80
CA ALA A 182 -3.52 10.67 -28.84
C ALA A 182 -3.05 11.52 -30.04
N ALA A 183 -1.76 11.49 -30.37
CA ALA A 183 -1.21 12.16 -31.54
C ALA A 183 -1.72 11.55 -32.86
N GLU A 184 -1.80 10.22 -32.94
CA GLU A 184 -2.36 9.52 -34.11
C GLU A 184 -3.85 9.82 -34.31
N GLN A 185 -4.63 9.86 -33.23
CA GLN A 185 -6.04 10.24 -33.28
C GLN A 185 -6.23 11.68 -33.76
N ARG A 186 -5.45 12.63 -33.22
CA ARG A 186 -5.46 14.04 -33.69
C ARG A 186 -5.09 14.15 -35.17
N ALA A 187 -4.09 13.39 -35.62
CA ALA A 187 -3.69 13.37 -37.03
C ALA A 187 -4.76 12.74 -37.94
N ALA A 188 -5.46 11.71 -37.47
CA ALA A 188 -6.56 11.07 -38.20
C ALA A 188 -7.78 12.00 -38.32
N GLU A 189 -8.09 12.76 -37.27
CA GLU A 189 -9.21 13.71 -37.24
C GLU A 189 -8.95 14.96 -38.12
N GLN A 190 -7.69 15.43 -38.19
CA GLN A 190 -7.30 16.55 -39.03
C GLN A 190 -7.12 16.19 -40.52
N ARG A 191 -6.91 14.92 -40.85
CA ARG A 191 -6.75 14.42 -42.23
C ARG A 191 -7.91 14.80 -43.18
N PRO A 192 -9.19 14.59 -42.83
CA PRO A 192 -10.31 14.98 -43.70
C PRO A 192 -10.47 16.50 -43.84
N LEU A 193 -10.16 17.27 -42.79
CA LEU A 193 -10.20 18.75 -42.84
C LEU A 193 -9.13 19.30 -43.77
N ARG A 194 -7.90 18.76 -43.71
CA ARG A 194 -6.81 19.15 -44.60
C ARG A 194 -7.11 18.84 -46.06
N LYS A 195 -7.66 17.65 -46.36
CA LYS A 195 -8.10 17.30 -47.73
C LYS A 195 -9.18 18.23 -48.29
N ARG A 196 -10.10 18.72 -47.45
CA ARG A 196 -11.11 19.70 -47.86
C ARG A 196 -10.49 21.07 -48.15
N HIS A 197 -9.55 21.51 -47.33
CA HIS A 197 -8.85 22.77 -47.54
C HIS A 197 -8.00 22.73 -48.81
N ASP A 198 -7.20 21.67 -49.02
CA ASP A 198 -6.36 21.51 -50.21
C ASP A 198 -7.20 21.41 -51.50
N GLY A 199 -8.36 20.74 -51.44
CA GLY A 199 -9.30 20.63 -52.55
C GLY A 199 -10.02 21.94 -52.89
N ALA A 200 -10.28 22.80 -51.90
CA ALA A 200 -10.83 24.13 -52.11
C ALA A 200 -9.77 25.06 -52.74
N THR A 201 -8.56 25.09 -52.18
CA THR A 201 -7.45 25.89 -52.72
C THR A 201 -7.10 25.50 -54.16
N GLY A 202 -7.07 24.19 -54.47
CA GLY A 202 -6.79 23.70 -55.82
C GLY A 202 -7.85 24.08 -56.86
N ARG A 203 -9.14 24.13 -56.48
CA ARG A 203 -10.22 24.62 -57.36
C ARG A 203 -10.13 26.11 -57.61
N ASP A 204 -9.81 26.91 -56.58
CA ASP A 204 -9.70 28.36 -56.72
C ASP A 204 -8.52 28.77 -57.60
N VAL A 205 -7.42 28.03 -57.57
CA VAL A 205 -6.28 28.22 -58.49
C VAL A 205 -6.64 27.82 -59.93
N ALA A 206 -7.36 26.70 -60.11
CA ALA A 206 -7.77 26.25 -61.44
C ALA A 206 -8.77 27.21 -62.12
N LEU A 207 -9.69 27.81 -61.34
CA LEU A 207 -10.66 28.79 -61.85
C LEU A 207 -10.02 30.14 -62.24
N LYS A 208 -8.87 30.51 -61.64
CA LYS A 208 -8.11 31.71 -62.03
C LYS A 208 -7.28 31.54 -63.31
N HIS A 209 -7.03 30.31 -63.76
CA HIS A 209 -6.22 30.00 -64.95
C HIS A 209 -6.98 29.16 -65.98
N GLY A 210 -8.22 29.57 -66.30
CA GLY A 210 -9.00 28.95 -67.38
C GLY A 210 -8.34 29.11 -68.77
N PRO A 211 -8.54 28.15 -69.69
CA PRO A 211 -7.85 28.13 -70.98
C PRO A 211 -8.23 29.33 -71.86
N ALA A 212 -7.22 29.98 -72.44
CA ALA A 212 -7.39 31.08 -73.37
C ALA A 212 -8.20 30.65 -74.60
N ARG A 213 -9.27 31.41 -74.92
CA ARG A 213 -10.08 31.22 -76.12
C ARG A 213 -9.22 31.36 -77.39
N PRO A 214 -9.32 30.46 -78.37
CA PRO A 214 -8.61 30.62 -79.63
C PRO A 214 -9.22 31.79 -80.43
N ALA A 215 -8.36 32.68 -80.90
CA ALA A 215 -8.73 33.83 -81.72
C ALA A 215 -9.33 33.38 -83.05
N ALA A 216 -10.49 33.92 -83.40
CA ALA A 216 -11.13 33.74 -84.69
C ALA A 216 -10.25 34.33 -85.81
N ARG A 217 -10.02 33.56 -86.89
CA ARG A 217 -9.43 34.04 -88.14
C ARG A 217 -10.45 34.90 -88.90
N PRO A 218 -10.07 36.08 -89.41
CA PRO A 218 -10.88 36.77 -90.41
C PRO A 218 -10.55 36.23 -91.82
N GLU A 219 -11.58 36.19 -92.68
CA GLU A 219 -11.47 36.05 -94.14
C GLU A 219 -11.00 37.36 -94.79
#